data_AF-A0A919VW38-F1
#
_entry.id   AF-A0A919VW38-F1
#
_cell.length_a   1.000
_cell.length_b   1.000
_cell.length_c   1.000
_cell.angle_alpha   90.00
_cell.angle_beta   90.00
_cell.angle_gamma   90.00
#
_symmetry.space_group_name_H-M   'P 1'
#
loop_
_entity.id
_entity.type
_entity.pdbx_description
1 polymer ?
#
loop_
_entity_poly.entity_id
_entity_poly.type
_entity_poly.pdbx_seq_one_letter_code
_entity_poly.pdbx_strand_id
1 'polypeptide(L)'
;MSQHQQSTADKRSGDTLIAMSLRVLTGLLDRSFARIAELSADGRFFDRTEVAGIADVWDNNTFPLFRAARFRPARVRDRHAAQALRWMADLGPSRHAWMVRHGGQPLAALLAPAAPESPYYRDSLGRIRFSSAPLTVAAVASLTQDYRLDQAELRTVRVERAGTTLAGYLAVQTTTDAVVELYLRDIQDVRVDTSDVTGIVLAVADPGVEIRIGDRGLIRCAGAVLGLDDDSWHLTHAGRAADAITPAREPRPPKPRVKEKSVGTAAYVLHEVMLQIRTVRYAKQVGKVPIREYCAVFEGVGDAILSAAGRPWWSRDAAFGRLTDEWLAVSPHLATHMAKRYNFGTPAALPAEPVLPDRGVLTLASWTASQAIVNYAVDDGSWRLWSADFEQPQRMVLETSAFGDVSRLPQNSGDIGKLRC
;
A
#
# COMPACT_ATOMS: atom_id res chain seq x y z
N MET A 1 30.96 -37.36 33.89
CA MET A 1 30.35 -37.28 32.55
C MET A 1 29.14 -36.33 32.44
N SER A 2 29.00 -35.27 33.28
CA SER A 2 27.67 -34.60 33.39
C SER A 2 27.63 -33.05 33.47
N GLN A 3 28.68 -32.32 33.07
CA GLN A 3 28.60 -30.85 32.91
C GLN A 3 29.03 -30.37 31.51
N HIS A 4 29.92 -31.10 30.83
CA HIS A 4 30.36 -30.74 29.48
C HIS A 4 29.29 -31.01 28.40
N GLN A 5 28.45 -32.04 28.57
CA GLN A 5 27.37 -32.35 27.63
C GLN A 5 26.20 -31.34 27.70
N GLN A 6 25.90 -30.81 28.88
CA GLN A 6 24.82 -29.82 29.08
C GLN A 6 25.21 -28.45 28.49
N SER A 7 26.48 -28.04 28.62
CA SER A 7 27.00 -26.81 28.00
C SER A 7 27.01 -26.88 26.46
N THR A 8 27.24 -28.06 25.87
CA THR A 8 27.14 -28.24 24.41
C THR A 8 25.71 -28.28 23.89
N ALA A 9 24.74 -28.75 24.69
CA ALA A 9 23.33 -28.75 24.31
C ALA A 9 22.74 -27.32 24.32
N ASP A 10 23.04 -26.51 25.34
CA ASP A 10 22.61 -25.10 25.40
C ASP A 10 23.25 -24.24 24.29
N LYS A 11 24.52 -24.50 23.94
CA LYS A 11 25.16 -23.83 22.80
C LYS A 11 24.52 -24.22 21.46
N ARG A 12 24.08 -25.48 21.28
CA ARG A 12 23.39 -25.94 20.07
C ARG A 12 21.96 -25.41 19.96
N SER A 13 21.21 -25.30 21.07
CA SER A 13 19.90 -24.64 21.08
C SER A 13 20.03 -23.15 20.77
N GLY A 14 21.04 -22.47 21.32
CA GLY A 14 21.36 -21.08 20.98
C GLY A 14 21.72 -20.90 19.50
N ASP A 15 22.59 -21.74 18.94
CA ASP A 15 23.01 -21.64 17.53
C ASP A 15 21.90 -22.00 16.54
N THR A 16 20.89 -22.78 16.94
CA THR A 16 19.69 -23.08 16.12
C THR A 16 18.69 -21.93 16.11
N LEU A 17 18.56 -21.19 17.22
CA LEU A 17 17.76 -19.95 17.30
C LEU A 17 18.41 -18.77 16.54
N ILE A 18 19.73 -18.83 16.32
CA ILE A 18 20.59 -17.81 15.72
C ILE A 18 20.57 -17.77 14.18
N ALA A 19 19.75 -18.59 13.52
CA ALA A 19 19.47 -18.52 12.07
C ALA A 19 17.99 -18.26 11.72
N MET A 20 17.17 -17.94 12.73
CA MET A 20 15.72 -17.80 12.58
C MET A 20 15.29 -16.45 12.02
N SER A 21 15.98 -15.35 12.37
CA SER A 21 15.45 -14.00 12.04
C SER A 21 15.57 -13.69 10.56
N LEU A 22 16.70 -14.05 9.93
CA LEU A 22 16.84 -13.87 8.47
C LEU A 22 15.85 -14.75 7.72
N ARG A 23 15.66 -16.01 8.16
CA ARG A 23 14.70 -16.93 7.56
C ARG A 23 13.25 -16.43 7.67
N VAL A 24 12.87 -15.89 8.83
CA VAL A 24 11.55 -15.29 9.01
C VAL A 24 11.37 -14.07 8.11
N LEU A 25 12.40 -13.22 7.99
CA LEU A 25 12.37 -12.04 7.13
C LEU A 25 12.26 -12.41 5.64
N THR A 26 13.06 -13.36 5.15
CA THR A 26 12.97 -13.82 3.76
C THR A 26 11.68 -14.58 3.49
N GLY A 27 11.20 -15.41 4.43
CA GLY A 27 9.90 -16.08 4.28
C GLY A 27 8.71 -15.12 4.30
N LEU A 28 8.82 -13.97 4.99
CA LEU A 28 7.82 -12.90 4.88
C LEU A 28 7.83 -12.29 3.47
N LEU A 29 9.00 -12.14 2.83
CA LEU A 29 9.10 -11.65 1.45
C LEU A 29 8.42 -12.61 0.47
N ASP A 30 8.67 -13.91 0.58
CA ASP A 30 8.02 -14.91 -0.29
C ASP A 30 6.50 -14.88 -0.16
N ARG A 31 5.98 -14.82 1.07
CA ARG A 31 4.54 -14.69 1.31
C ARG A 31 3.95 -13.37 0.79
N SER A 32 4.76 -12.31 0.73
CA SER A 32 4.35 -11.03 0.16
C SER A 32 4.13 -11.13 -1.34
N PHE A 33 5.08 -11.74 -2.07
CA PHE A 33 4.93 -11.98 -3.50
C PHE A 33 3.80 -12.96 -3.81
N ALA A 34 3.65 -14.03 -3.03
CA ALA A 34 2.55 -14.97 -3.18
C ALA A 34 1.18 -14.27 -2.99
N ARG A 35 1.04 -13.42 -1.97
CA ARG A 35 -0.19 -12.65 -1.74
C ARG A 35 -0.46 -11.64 -2.85
N ILE A 36 0.55 -10.93 -3.35
CA ILE A 36 0.40 -10.02 -4.50
C ILE A 36 -0.02 -10.80 -5.76
N ALA A 37 0.53 -12.00 -5.97
CA ALA A 37 0.16 -12.86 -7.08
C ALA A 37 -1.32 -13.29 -6.98
N GLU A 38 -1.75 -13.73 -5.79
CA GLU A 38 -3.15 -14.09 -5.50
C GLU A 38 -4.10 -12.91 -5.80
N LEU A 39 -3.80 -11.73 -5.24
CA LEU A 39 -4.62 -10.52 -5.42
C LEU A 39 -4.68 -10.04 -6.88
N SER A 40 -3.67 -10.35 -7.68
CA SER A 40 -3.60 -9.97 -9.09
C SER A 40 -4.07 -11.05 -10.06
N ALA A 41 -4.42 -12.25 -9.58
CA ALA A 41 -4.81 -13.38 -10.43
C ALA A 41 -6.13 -13.13 -11.17
N ASP A 42 -7.08 -12.43 -10.55
CA ASP A 42 -8.37 -12.05 -11.14
C ASP A 42 -8.57 -10.54 -11.06
N GLY A 43 -8.53 -9.86 -12.21
CA GLY A 43 -8.70 -8.41 -12.28
C GLY A 43 -10.01 -7.92 -11.70
N ARG A 44 -11.08 -8.73 -11.66
CA ARG A 44 -12.38 -8.30 -11.11
C ARG A 44 -12.34 -8.03 -9.61
N PHE A 45 -11.44 -8.70 -8.90
CA PHE A 45 -11.30 -8.65 -7.44
C PHE A 45 -9.98 -8.00 -7.00
N PHE A 46 -9.30 -7.29 -7.90
CA PHE A 46 -7.99 -6.73 -7.63
C PHE A 46 -8.04 -5.70 -6.50
N ASP A 47 -7.50 -6.07 -5.34
CA ASP A 47 -7.31 -5.13 -4.23
C ASP A 47 -6.02 -4.33 -4.41
N ARG A 48 -6.19 -3.20 -5.09
CA ARG A 48 -5.13 -2.24 -5.38
C ARG A 48 -4.48 -1.68 -4.12
N THR A 49 -5.26 -1.47 -3.05
CA THR A 49 -4.77 -0.88 -1.80
C THR A 49 -3.94 -1.90 -1.02
N GLU A 50 -4.40 -3.15 -0.95
CA GLU A 50 -3.62 -4.23 -0.30
C GLU A 50 -2.32 -4.50 -1.07
N VAL A 51 -2.36 -4.61 -2.40
CA VAL A 51 -1.14 -4.80 -3.22
C VAL A 51 -0.14 -3.67 -3.02
N ALA A 52 -0.59 -2.41 -3.08
CA ALA A 52 0.27 -1.25 -2.84
C ALA A 52 0.81 -1.21 -1.41
N GLY A 53 0.00 -1.59 -0.42
CA GLY A 53 0.39 -1.67 0.98
C GLY A 53 1.48 -2.71 1.22
N ILE A 54 1.35 -3.91 0.65
CA ILE A 54 2.38 -4.96 0.74
C ILE A 54 3.70 -4.46 0.13
N ALA A 55 3.65 -3.84 -1.04
CA ALA A 55 4.83 -3.32 -1.70
C ALA A 55 5.49 -2.15 -0.94
N ASP A 56 4.69 -1.29 -0.31
CA ASP A 56 5.13 -0.20 0.60
C ASP A 56 5.82 -0.72 1.87
N VAL A 57 5.47 -1.92 2.34
CA VAL A 57 6.24 -2.58 3.41
C VAL A 57 7.65 -2.88 2.94
N TRP A 58 7.85 -3.26 1.68
CA TRP A 58 9.15 -3.70 1.20
C TRP A 58 10.02 -2.62 0.59
N ASP A 59 9.47 -1.56 0.00
CA ASP A 59 10.29 -0.56 -0.70
C ASP A 59 11.42 0.02 0.18
N ASN A 60 11.15 0.39 1.43
CA ASN A 60 12.16 0.91 2.35
C ASN A 60 12.93 -0.19 3.10
N ASN A 61 12.51 -1.46 2.94
CA ASN A 61 13.00 -2.59 3.74
C ASN A 61 13.78 -3.64 2.94
N THR A 62 13.83 -3.53 1.61
CA THR A 62 14.74 -4.31 0.75
C THR A 62 16.20 -4.11 1.17
N PHE A 63 16.67 -2.86 1.31
CA PHE A 63 18.05 -2.59 1.69
C PHE A 63 18.42 -3.17 3.08
N PRO A 64 17.63 -2.97 4.16
CA PRO A 64 17.82 -3.67 5.43
C PRO A 64 17.92 -5.20 5.30
N LEU A 65 17.05 -5.84 4.50
CA LEU A 65 17.10 -7.28 4.25
C LEU A 65 18.45 -7.71 3.65
N PHE A 66 18.86 -7.11 2.54
CA PHE A 66 20.12 -7.48 1.88
C PHE A 66 21.34 -7.13 2.73
N ARG A 67 21.27 -6.03 3.49
CA ARG A 67 22.29 -5.68 4.48
C ARG A 67 22.42 -6.77 5.54
N ALA A 68 21.31 -7.26 6.08
CA ALA A 68 21.32 -8.38 7.02
C ALA A 68 21.95 -9.63 6.37
N ALA A 69 21.46 -10.04 5.21
CA ALA A 69 21.92 -11.21 4.45
C ALA A 69 23.44 -11.22 4.20
N ARG A 70 24.05 -10.03 4.03
CA ARG A 70 25.48 -9.87 3.80
C ARG A 70 26.35 -10.14 5.04
N PHE A 71 25.88 -9.79 6.23
CA PHE A 71 26.73 -9.74 7.42
C PHE A 71 27.33 -11.11 7.81
N ARG A 72 28.47 -11.05 8.49
CA ARG A 72 29.13 -12.18 9.15
C ARG A 72 29.57 -11.76 10.56
N PRO A 73 29.68 -12.71 11.49
CA PRO A 73 29.20 -14.11 11.43
C PRO A 73 27.66 -14.23 11.40
N ALA A 74 27.12 -15.46 11.33
CA ALA A 74 25.67 -15.72 11.29
C ALA A 74 24.89 -14.98 12.39
N ARG A 75 25.44 -14.94 13.61
CA ARG A 75 24.90 -14.17 14.75
C ARG A 75 24.69 -12.69 14.46
N VAL A 76 25.62 -12.05 13.74
CA VAL A 76 25.52 -10.63 13.40
C VAL A 76 24.46 -10.41 12.33
N ARG A 77 24.40 -11.29 11.33
CA ARG A 77 23.35 -11.29 10.30
C ARG A 77 21.96 -11.43 10.91
N ASP A 78 21.77 -12.35 11.84
CA ASP A 78 20.49 -12.55 12.49
C ASP A 78 20.09 -11.39 13.39
N ARG A 79 21.05 -10.79 14.12
CA ARG A 79 20.79 -9.54 14.85
C ARG A 79 20.34 -8.41 13.91
N HIS A 80 20.94 -8.28 12.74
CA HIS A 80 20.52 -7.28 11.75
C HIS A 80 19.18 -7.61 11.11
N ALA A 81 18.86 -8.88 10.87
CA ALA A 81 17.54 -9.29 10.41
C ALA A 81 16.45 -9.00 11.45
N ALA A 82 16.70 -9.30 12.73
CA ALA A 82 15.81 -8.96 13.83
C ALA A 82 15.63 -7.43 13.95
N GLN A 83 16.70 -6.65 13.77
CA GLN A 83 16.61 -5.19 13.73
C GLN A 83 15.77 -4.69 12.56
N ALA A 84 15.91 -5.30 11.38
CA ALA A 84 15.10 -4.96 10.21
C ALA A 84 13.62 -5.28 10.45
N LEU A 85 13.30 -6.45 11.01
CA LEU A 85 11.93 -6.83 11.36
C LEU A 85 11.30 -5.87 12.38
N ARG A 86 12.04 -5.47 13.42
CA ARG A 86 11.56 -4.46 14.39
C ARG A 86 11.32 -3.11 13.73
N TRP A 87 12.29 -2.62 12.95
CA TRP A 87 12.11 -1.39 12.18
C TRP A 87 10.83 -1.46 11.34
N MET A 88 10.65 -2.54 10.57
CA MET A 88 9.47 -2.73 9.74
C MET A 88 8.18 -2.64 10.56
N ALA A 89 8.14 -3.27 11.72
CA ALA A 89 6.98 -3.26 12.61
C ALA A 89 6.72 -1.89 13.26
N ASP A 90 7.78 -1.15 13.59
CA ASP A 90 7.73 0.17 14.23
C ASP A 90 7.22 1.28 13.30
N LEU A 91 7.01 1.00 12.01
CA LEU A 91 6.46 1.95 11.04
C LEU A 91 4.93 2.11 11.15
N GLY A 92 4.26 1.32 11.99
CA GLY A 92 2.89 1.58 12.40
C GLY A 92 2.09 0.31 12.75
N PRO A 93 0.98 0.44 13.50
CA PRO A 93 0.21 -0.71 13.98
C PRO A 93 -0.41 -1.54 12.86
N SER A 94 -0.91 -0.90 11.79
CA SER A 94 -1.46 -1.62 10.64
C SER A 94 -0.41 -2.49 9.95
N ARG A 95 0.83 -1.99 9.85
CA ARG A 95 1.96 -2.73 9.28
C ARG A 95 2.40 -3.86 10.19
N HIS A 96 2.48 -3.64 11.50
CA HIS A 96 2.75 -4.69 12.48
C HIS A 96 1.70 -5.81 12.39
N ALA A 97 0.41 -5.46 12.40
CA ALA A 97 -0.68 -6.42 12.30
C ALA A 97 -0.64 -7.22 10.99
N TRP A 98 -0.34 -6.55 9.87
CA TRP A 98 -0.11 -7.22 8.59
C TRP A 98 1.07 -8.19 8.66
N MET A 99 2.21 -7.74 9.20
CA MET A 99 3.41 -8.57 9.36
C MET A 99 3.08 -9.82 10.18
N VAL A 100 2.43 -9.69 11.34
CA VAL A 100 2.06 -10.83 12.20
C VAL A 100 1.10 -11.78 11.47
N ARG A 101 0.07 -11.25 10.79
CA ARG A 101 -0.90 -12.05 10.03
C ARG A 101 -0.23 -12.92 8.98
N HIS A 102 0.71 -12.35 8.21
CA HIS A 102 1.38 -13.08 7.13
C HIS A 102 2.64 -13.82 7.60
N GLY A 103 3.31 -13.37 8.65
CA GLY A 103 4.52 -13.98 9.20
C GLY A 103 4.26 -15.13 10.17
N GLY A 104 3.03 -15.22 10.70
CA GLY A 104 2.61 -16.22 11.65
C GLY A 104 3.29 -16.11 13.03
N GLN A 105 3.15 -17.18 13.82
CA GLN A 105 3.67 -17.25 15.18
C GLN A 105 5.19 -16.99 15.30
N PRO A 106 6.06 -17.48 14.38
CA PRO A 106 7.49 -17.19 14.47
C PRO A 106 7.81 -15.69 14.41
N LEU A 107 7.08 -14.93 13.59
CA LEU A 107 7.27 -13.49 13.53
C LEU A 107 6.65 -12.78 14.74
N ALA A 108 5.47 -13.20 15.18
CA ALA A 108 4.84 -12.67 16.39
C ALA A 108 5.77 -12.78 17.62
N ALA A 109 6.48 -13.91 17.77
CA ALA A 109 7.43 -14.12 18.86
C ALA A 109 8.69 -13.24 18.79
N LEU A 110 9.03 -12.70 17.61
CA LEU A 110 10.19 -11.83 17.41
C LEU A 110 9.88 -10.34 17.58
N LEU A 111 8.61 -9.97 17.49
CA LEU A 111 8.15 -8.58 17.57
C LEU A 111 7.57 -8.29 18.96
N ALA A 112 7.88 -7.11 19.50
CA ALA A 112 7.11 -6.59 20.62
C ALA A 112 5.66 -6.32 20.17
N PRO A 113 4.68 -6.26 21.09
CA PRO A 113 3.34 -5.77 20.76
C PRO A 113 3.42 -4.41 20.07
N ALA A 114 2.54 -4.17 19.09
CA ALA A 114 2.46 -2.87 18.45
C ALA A 114 2.16 -1.80 19.51
N ALA A 115 2.88 -0.67 19.44
CA ALA A 115 2.48 0.51 20.18
C ALA A 115 1.07 0.92 19.72
N PRO A 116 0.23 1.49 20.62
CA PRO A 116 -1.05 2.02 20.21
C PRO A 116 -0.87 3.11 19.14
N GLU A 117 -1.80 3.16 18.19
CA GLU A 117 -1.77 4.19 17.15
C GLU A 117 -2.03 5.56 17.79
N SER A 118 -1.07 6.47 17.67
CA SER A 118 -1.30 7.87 18.00
C SER A 118 -1.87 8.55 16.76
N PRO A 119 -3.05 9.18 16.84
CA PRO A 119 -3.58 9.97 15.72
C PRO A 119 -2.76 11.24 15.47
N TYR A 120 -1.81 11.56 16.35
CA TYR A 120 -1.00 12.77 16.30
C TYR A 120 0.51 12.46 16.34
N TYR A 121 1.30 13.27 15.63
CA TYR A 121 2.76 13.18 15.67
C TYR A 121 3.39 14.56 15.46
N ARG A 122 4.61 14.77 15.96
CA ARG A 122 5.39 15.98 15.66
C ARG A 122 6.24 15.78 14.41
N ASP A 123 6.20 16.74 13.48
CA ASP A 123 7.03 16.72 12.27
C ASP A 123 8.51 17.06 12.57
N SER A 124 9.33 17.31 11.54
CA SER A 124 10.75 17.67 11.74
C SER A 124 10.96 19.08 12.27
N LEU A 125 9.93 19.93 12.22
CA LEU A 125 9.92 21.28 12.77
C LEU A 125 9.31 21.30 14.19
N GLY A 126 8.93 20.15 14.73
CA GLY A 126 8.30 20.03 16.05
C GLY A 126 6.81 20.38 16.06
N ARG A 127 6.21 20.72 14.91
CA ARG A 127 4.79 21.05 14.80
C ARG A 127 3.96 19.79 14.92
N ILE A 128 2.87 19.87 15.69
CA ILE A 128 1.92 18.77 15.79
C ILE A 128 1.16 18.62 14.47
N ARG A 129 1.04 17.38 14.00
CA ARG A 129 0.35 16.99 12.78
C ARG A 129 -0.66 15.91 13.11
N PHE A 130 -1.78 15.94 12.41
CA PHE A 130 -2.71 14.82 12.37
C PHE A 130 -2.16 13.77 11.41
N SER A 131 -2.18 12.50 11.81
CA SER A 131 -1.88 11.37 10.92
C SER A 131 -3.18 10.87 10.32
N SER A 132 -3.84 9.97 11.04
CA SER A 132 -5.11 9.39 10.67
C SER A 132 -5.81 8.86 11.91
N ALA A 133 -7.14 8.84 11.91
CA ALA A 133 -7.92 8.25 12.98
C ALA A 133 -9.25 7.70 12.45
N PRO A 134 -9.87 6.72 13.12
CA PRO A 134 -11.26 6.36 12.82
C PRO A 134 -12.17 7.59 12.87
N LEU A 135 -13.07 7.73 11.89
CA LEU A 135 -14.09 8.78 11.92
C LEU A 135 -15.15 8.42 12.96
N THR A 136 -15.17 9.18 14.05
CA THR A 136 -16.12 9.02 15.17
C THR A 136 -17.01 10.25 15.30
N VAL A 137 -18.08 10.17 16.08
CA VAL A 137 -18.93 11.34 16.41
C VAL A 137 -18.10 12.48 16.99
N ALA A 138 -17.14 12.18 17.88
CA ALA A 138 -16.24 13.17 18.46
C ALA A 138 -15.30 13.80 17.42
N ALA A 139 -14.78 12.99 16.48
CA ALA A 139 -13.96 13.51 15.39
C ALA A 139 -14.75 14.43 14.46
N VAL A 140 -16.00 14.08 14.13
CA VAL A 140 -16.90 14.95 13.34
C VAL A 140 -17.16 16.27 14.06
N ALA A 141 -17.50 16.23 15.35
CA ALA A 141 -17.72 17.45 16.14
C ALA A 141 -16.48 18.35 16.13
N SER A 142 -15.30 17.78 16.36
CA SER A 142 -14.02 18.51 16.32
C SER A 142 -13.74 19.11 14.94
N LEU A 143 -14.01 18.38 13.85
CA LEU A 143 -13.84 18.88 12.49
C LEU A 143 -14.78 20.05 12.19
N THR A 144 -16.06 19.93 12.56
CA THR A 144 -17.05 20.99 12.31
C THR A 144 -16.81 22.25 13.15
N GLN A 145 -16.07 22.13 14.25
CA GLN A 145 -15.63 23.27 15.05
C GLN A 145 -14.49 24.04 14.35
N ASP A 146 -13.54 23.33 13.74
CA ASP A 146 -12.35 23.92 13.12
C ASP A 146 -12.57 24.31 11.64
N TYR A 147 -13.51 23.66 10.94
CA TYR A 147 -13.72 23.82 9.51
C TYR A 147 -15.20 23.97 9.11
N ARG A 148 -15.47 24.83 8.12
CA ARG A 148 -16.78 24.99 7.48
C ARG A 148 -17.02 23.93 6.41
N LEU A 149 -17.32 22.69 6.82
CA LEU A 149 -17.54 21.57 5.88
C LEU A 149 -18.75 21.79 4.96
N ASP A 150 -19.75 22.52 5.41
CA ASP A 150 -20.93 22.89 4.61
C ASP A 150 -20.62 23.85 3.44
N GLN A 151 -19.41 24.44 3.42
CA GLN A 151 -18.90 25.28 2.35
C GLN A 151 -17.70 24.62 1.63
N ALA A 152 -17.31 23.41 2.04
CA ALA A 152 -16.18 22.71 1.45
C ALA A 152 -16.51 22.22 0.03
N GLU A 153 -15.49 22.15 -0.82
CA GLU A 153 -15.59 21.71 -2.21
C GLU A 153 -14.98 20.30 -2.34
N LEU A 154 -15.68 19.40 -3.01
CA LEU A 154 -15.22 18.07 -3.36
C LEU A 154 -14.06 18.18 -4.36
N ARG A 155 -12.86 17.75 -3.93
CA ARG A 155 -11.66 17.69 -4.77
C ARG A 155 -11.48 16.34 -5.45
N THR A 156 -11.79 15.27 -4.74
CA THR A 156 -11.63 13.92 -5.25
C THR A 156 -12.70 13.01 -4.70
N VAL A 157 -13.30 12.21 -5.57
CA VAL A 157 -14.10 11.04 -5.18
C VAL A 157 -13.54 9.84 -5.93
N ARG A 158 -13.32 8.76 -5.19
CA ARG A 158 -12.90 7.47 -5.74
C ARG A 158 -13.67 6.35 -5.08
N VAL A 159 -14.21 5.46 -5.89
CA VAL A 159 -14.80 4.19 -5.45
C VAL A 159 -14.17 3.07 -6.25
N GLU A 160 -13.79 2.01 -5.55
CA GLU A 160 -13.09 0.89 -6.14
C GLU A 160 -13.47 -0.43 -5.47
N ARG A 161 -13.28 -1.52 -6.20
CA ARG A 161 -13.36 -2.87 -5.66
C ARG A 161 -12.11 -3.15 -4.83
N ALA A 162 -12.30 -3.71 -3.65
CA ALA A 162 -11.26 -4.23 -2.78
C ALA A 162 -11.63 -5.68 -2.43
N GLY A 163 -11.14 -6.62 -3.24
CA GLY A 163 -11.63 -8.00 -3.21
C GLY A 163 -13.14 -8.06 -3.49
N THR A 164 -13.90 -8.60 -2.55
CA THR A 164 -15.36 -8.75 -2.65
C THR A 164 -16.15 -7.57 -2.08
N THR A 165 -15.50 -6.51 -1.60
CA THR A 165 -16.18 -5.32 -1.07
C THR A 165 -15.85 -4.08 -1.90
N LEU A 166 -16.52 -2.97 -1.61
CA LEU A 166 -16.19 -1.66 -2.16
C LEU A 166 -15.43 -0.85 -1.11
N ALA A 167 -14.37 -0.18 -1.54
CA ALA A 167 -13.64 0.81 -0.77
C ALA A 167 -13.69 2.15 -1.51
N GLY A 168 -13.34 3.23 -0.82
CA GLY A 168 -13.29 4.52 -1.47
C GLY A 168 -12.39 5.53 -0.79
N TYR A 169 -12.25 6.66 -1.45
CA TYR A 169 -11.50 7.80 -0.98
C TYR A 169 -12.24 9.08 -1.36
N LEU A 170 -12.40 9.97 -0.40
CA LEU A 170 -12.97 11.30 -0.59
C LEU A 170 -11.94 12.34 -0.13
N ALA A 171 -11.71 13.38 -0.91
CA ALA A 171 -10.95 14.54 -0.49
C ALA A 171 -11.80 15.79 -0.69
N VAL A 172 -11.91 16.61 0.35
CA VAL A 172 -12.70 17.85 0.32
C VAL A 172 -11.82 19.01 0.78
N GLN A 173 -11.81 20.10 0.01
CA GLN A 173 -11.07 21.31 0.35
C GLN A 173 -11.98 22.27 1.11
N THR A 174 -11.51 22.74 2.25
CA THR A 174 -12.21 23.73 3.06
C THR A 174 -11.95 25.15 2.55
N THR A 175 -12.64 26.14 3.11
CA THR A 175 -12.42 27.56 2.82
C THR A 175 -11.06 28.10 3.30
N THR A 176 -10.30 27.32 4.06
CA THR A 176 -8.94 27.65 4.53
C THR A 176 -7.85 26.91 3.75
N ASP A 177 -8.19 26.33 2.60
CA ASP A 177 -7.32 25.47 1.78
C ASP A 177 -6.83 24.18 2.45
N ALA A 178 -7.36 23.84 3.63
CA ALA A 178 -7.13 22.53 4.25
C ALA A 178 -7.85 21.44 3.45
N VAL A 179 -7.24 20.26 3.33
CA VAL A 179 -7.86 19.10 2.68
C VAL A 179 -8.23 18.07 3.75
N VAL A 180 -9.53 17.79 3.85
CA VAL A 180 -10.06 16.71 4.68
C VAL A 180 -10.16 15.46 3.82
N GLU A 181 -9.45 14.41 4.24
CA GLU A 181 -9.41 13.13 3.54
C GLU A 181 -10.23 12.07 4.29
N LEU A 182 -11.03 11.29 3.58
CA LEU A 182 -11.79 10.16 4.13
C LEU A 182 -11.47 8.89 3.34
N TYR A 183 -10.94 7.89 4.02
CA TYR A 183 -10.69 6.56 3.49
C TYR A 183 -11.84 5.64 3.91
N LEU A 184 -12.67 5.23 2.96
CA LEU A 184 -13.95 4.56 3.17
C LEU A 184 -13.79 3.05 3.04
N ARG A 185 -14.41 2.29 3.94
CA ARG A 185 -14.39 0.82 3.95
C ARG A 185 -15.80 0.27 3.88
N ASP A 186 -15.96 -0.79 3.09
CA ASP A 186 -17.22 -1.49 2.89
C ASP A 186 -18.36 -0.53 2.53
N ILE A 187 -18.16 0.20 1.41
CA ILE A 187 -19.18 1.08 0.83
C ILE A 187 -20.39 0.22 0.45
N GLN A 188 -21.56 0.67 0.88
CA GLN A 188 -22.85 0.02 0.68
C GLN A 188 -23.68 0.73 -0.38
N ASP A 189 -23.55 2.06 -0.47
CA ASP A 189 -24.29 2.91 -1.37
C ASP A 189 -23.42 4.11 -1.76
N VAL A 190 -23.41 4.45 -3.04
CA VAL A 190 -22.77 5.67 -3.54
C VAL A 190 -23.63 6.28 -4.64
N ARG A 191 -23.86 7.58 -4.49
CA ARG A 191 -24.46 8.46 -5.47
C ARG A 191 -23.68 9.77 -5.44
N VAL A 192 -22.90 10.05 -6.47
CA VAL A 192 -22.18 11.33 -6.61
C VAL A 192 -22.36 11.83 -8.02
N ASP A 193 -22.74 13.09 -8.15
CA ASP A 193 -22.86 13.81 -9.42
C ASP A 193 -21.90 15.00 -9.33
N THR A 194 -20.97 15.13 -10.26
CA THR A 194 -19.97 16.22 -10.22
C THR A 194 -20.57 17.60 -10.50
N SER A 195 -21.88 17.68 -10.77
CA SER A 195 -22.61 18.95 -10.71
C SER A 195 -22.86 19.44 -9.27
N ASP A 196 -22.63 18.58 -8.27
CA ASP A 196 -23.04 18.76 -6.88
C ASP A 196 -21.83 18.57 -5.96
N VAL A 197 -20.83 19.45 -6.11
CA VAL A 197 -19.50 19.30 -5.50
C VAL A 197 -19.31 20.14 -4.23
N THR A 198 -20.29 20.93 -3.82
CA THR A 198 -20.15 21.85 -2.69
C THR A 198 -21.03 21.44 -1.52
N GLY A 199 -20.46 21.54 -0.32
CA GLY A 199 -21.16 21.28 0.94
C GLY A 199 -21.08 19.82 1.34
N ILE A 200 -20.48 19.57 2.50
CA ILE A 200 -20.23 18.23 3.03
C ILE A 200 -20.87 18.13 4.40
N VAL A 201 -21.73 17.13 4.57
CA VAL A 201 -22.30 16.76 5.87
C VAL A 201 -21.86 15.35 6.22
N LEU A 202 -21.21 15.23 7.38
CA LEU A 202 -20.74 13.96 7.92
C LEU A 202 -21.65 13.53 9.06
N ALA A 203 -22.16 12.31 9.00
CA ALA A 203 -22.90 11.68 10.08
C ALA A 203 -22.29 10.31 10.39
N VAL A 204 -22.08 10.03 11.67
CA VAL A 204 -21.64 8.72 12.16
C VAL A 204 -22.78 8.16 12.99
N ALA A 205 -23.31 7.00 12.59
CA ALA A 205 -24.38 6.29 13.25
C ALA A 205 -23.95 4.83 13.52
N ASP A 206 -24.69 4.10 14.34
CA ASP A 206 -24.53 2.65 14.41
C ASP A 206 -25.42 2.02 13.32
N PRO A 207 -24.89 1.26 12.33
CA PRO A 207 -23.55 0.66 12.25
C PRO A 207 -22.60 1.26 11.17
N GLY A 208 -22.62 2.57 10.88
CA GLY A 208 -21.78 3.10 9.81
C GLY A 208 -21.65 4.62 9.70
N VAL A 209 -21.15 5.05 8.55
CA VAL A 209 -20.91 6.46 8.21
C VAL A 209 -21.77 6.83 7.02
N GLU A 210 -22.47 7.96 7.12
CA GLU A 210 -23.17 8.61 6.02
C GLU A 210 -22.47 9.93 5.69
N ILE A 211 -22.15 10.12 4.42
CA ILE A 211 -21.54 11.34 3.88
C ILE A 211 -22.51 11.90 2.84
N ARG A 212 -22.99 13.12 3.06
CA ARG A 212 -23.79 13.84 2.07
C ARG A 212 -22.93 14.89 1.39
N ILE A 213 -23.09 15.01 0.08
CA ILE A 213 -22.33 15.94 -0.77
C ILE A 213 -23.37 16.76 -1.54
N GLY A 214 -23.41 18.06 -1.25
CA GLY A 214 -24.41 18.98 -1.75
C GLY A 214 -25.86 18.51 -1.54
N ASP A 215 -26.70 18.68 -2.56
CA ASP A 215 -28.14 18.44 -2.46
C ASP A 215 -28.51 16.95 -2.56
N ARG A 216 -27.80 16.20 -3.41
CA ARG A 216 -28.19 14.85 -3.86
C ARG A 216 -27.10 13.80 -3.64
N GLY A 217 -25.86 14.21 -3.40
CA GLY A 217 -24.75 13.30 -3.18
C GLY A 217 -24.87 12.53 -1.86
N LEU A 218 -24.57 11.23 -1.90
CA LEU A 218 -24.65 10.31 -0.77
C LEU A 218 -23.59 9.23 -0.88
N ILE A 219 -22.86 8.96 0.20
CA ILE A 219 -22.04 7.76 0.37
C ILE A 219 -22.36 7.14 1.72
N ARG A 220 -22.67 5.83 1.72
CA ARG A 220 -22.83 5.03 2.94
C ARG A 220 -21.77 3.95 2.99
N CYS A 221 -21.11 3.81 4.13
CA CYS A 221 -20.10 2.78 4.34
C CYS A 221 -20.10 2.29 5.79
N ALA A 222 -19.54 1.10 6.03
CA ALA A 222 -19.45 0.56 7.39
C ALA A 222 -18.45 1.33 8.28
N GLY A 223 -17.47 1.99 7.67
CA GLY A 223 -16.54 2.83 8.42
C GLY A 223 -15.68 3.73 7.55
N ALA A 224 -15.14 4.77 8.16
CA ALA A 224 -14.19 5.68 7.53
C ALA A 224 -12.98 5.94 8.43
N VAL A 225 -11.83 6.20 7.81
CA VAL A 225 -10.65 6.75 8.47
C VAL A 225 -10.48 8.18 7.97
N LEU A 226 -10.37 9.11 8.90
CA LEU A 226 -10.10 10.52 8.67
C LEU A 226 -8.59 10.73 8.49
N GLY A 227 -8.21 11.55 7.51
CA GLY A 227 -6.90 12.19 7.34
C GLY A 227 -7.08 13.70 7.19
N LEU A 228 -6.03 14.47 7.47
CA LEU A 228 -6.02 15.92 7.33
C LEU A 228 -4.68 16.37 6.73
N ASP A 229 -4.75 17.05 5.59
CA ASP A 229 -3.64 17.80 5.02
C ASP A 229 -3.91 19.29 5.26
N ASP A 230 -3.40 19.79 6.39
CA ASP A 230 -3.45 21.20 6.77
C ASP A 230 -2.12 21.62 7.40
N ASP A 231 -1.42 22.51 6.69
CA ASP A 231 -0.14 23.00 7.13
C ASP A 231 -0.21 23.83 8.42
N SER A 232 -1.40 24.39 8.71
CA SER A 232 -1.73 25.21 9.86
C SER A 232 -2.55 24.47 10.91
N TRP A 233 -2.70 23.14 10.82
CA TRP A 233 -3.57 22.37 11.73
C TRP A 233 -3.23 22.57 13.21
N HIS A 234 -1.94 22.68 13.52
CA HIS A 234 -1.43 22.97 14.87
C HIS A 234 -1.98 24.27 15.49
N LEU A 235 -2.53 25.18 14.68
CA LEU A 235 -3.16 26.44 15.09
C LEU A 235 -4.68 26.32 15.29
N THR A 236 -5.29 25.18 14.99
CA THR A 236 -6.72 24.96 15.24
C THR A 236 -7.00 24.66 16.71
N HIS A 237 -8.28 24.58 17.11
CA HIS A 237 -8.62 24.16 18.46
C HIS A 237 -8.16 22.72 18.72
N ALA A 238 -8.44 21.80 17.80
CA ALA A 238 -8.00 20.40 17.90
C ALA A 238 -6.47 20.27 17.92
N GLY A 239 -5.77 21.02 17.06
CA GLY A 239 -4.31 21.02 17.00
C GLY A 239 -3.66 21.44 18.32
N ARG A 240 -4.13 22.53 18.95
CA ARG A 240 -3.63 22.96 20.26
C ARG A 240 -3.92 21.95 21.37
N ALA A 241 -5.10 21.32 21.37
CA ALA A 241 -5.42 20.28 22.34
C ALA A 241 -4.52 19.05 22.18
N ALA A 242 -4.24 18.64 20.94
CA ALA A 242 -3.31 17.55 20.64
C ALA A 242 -1.86 17.89 21.02
N ASP A 243 -1.44 19.15 20.81
CA ASP A 243 -0.10 19.63 21.17
C ASP A 243 0.19 19.44 22.66
N ALA A 244 -0.80 19.73 23.51
CA ALA A 244 -0.68 19.63 24.97
C ALA A 244 -0.43 18.20 25.49
N ILE A 245 -0.86 17.18 24.75
CA ILE A 245 -0.74 15.77 25.15
C ILE A 245 0.31 14.98 24.36
N THR A 246 0.83 15.55 23.26
CA THR A 246 1.75 14.82 22.39
C THR A 246 3.20 15.06 22.78
N PRO A 247 3.95 14.01 23.17
CA PRO A 247 5.33 14.15 23.62
C PRO A 247 6.24 14.69 22.51
N ALA A 248 7.41 15.20 22.92
CA ALA A 248 8.44 15.63 22.00
C ALA A 248 8.89 14.46 21.09
N ARG A 249 9.23 14.79 19.85
CA ARG A 249 9.73 13.79 18.89
C ARG A 249 11.10 13.30 19.32
N GLU A 250 11.27 11.99 19.47
CA GLU A 250 12.58 11.40 19.63
C GLU A 250 13.40 11.48 18.34
N PRO A 251 14.71 11.80 18.42
CA PRO A 251 15.59 11.77 17.26
C PRO A 251 15.57 10.40 16.61
N ARG A 252 15.25 10.35 15.31
CA ARG A 252 15.38 9.10 14.56
C ARG A 252 16.85 8.81 14.28
N PRO A 253 17.32 7.57 14.51
CA PRO A 253 18.66 7.19 14.10
C PRO A 253 18.83 7.33 12.58
N PRO A 254 20.03 7.68 12.08
CA PRO A 254 20.27 7.86 10.66
C PRO A 254 20.01 6.57 9.88
N LYS A 255 19.45 6.71 8.67
CA LYS A 255 19.26 5.57 7.76
C LYS A 255 20.63 5.02 7.34
N PRO A 256 20.89 3.72 7.55
CA PRO A 256 22.15 3.12 7.10
C PRO A 256 22.21 3.02 5.58
N ARG A 257 23.37 3.36 4.98
CA ARG A 257 23.61 3.25 3.53
C ARG A 257 24.30 1.92 3.19
N VAL A 258 23.84 1.23 2.14
CA VAL A 258 24.52 0.04 1.59
C VAL A 258 25.43 0.50 0.45
N LYS A 259 26.76 0.33 0.58
CA LYS A 259 27.76 0.83 -0.39
C LYS A 259 28.40 -0.26 -1.27
N GLU A 260 27.89 -1.49 -1.28
CA GLU A 260 28.53 -2.61 -1.98
C GLU A 260 27.90 -2.99 -3.30
N LYS A 261 28.74 -3.40 -4.27
CA LYS A 261 28.39 -3.49 -5.69
C LYS A 261 27.30 -4.52 -5.97
N SER A 262 27.54 -5.83 -5.86
CA SER A 262 26.57 -6.82 -6.34
C SER A 262 25.39 -7.06 -5.39
N VAL A 263 25.65 -7.11 -4.07
CA VAL A 263 24.57 -7.17 -3.06
C VAL A 263 23.67 -5.92 -3.13
N GLY A 264 24.27 -4.75 -3.33
CA GLY A 264 23.53 -3.50 -3.49
C GLY A 264 22.71 -3.48 -4.78
N THR A 265 23.24 -4.05 -5.87
CA THR A 265 22.52 -4.17 -7.15
C THR A 265 21.30 -5.09 -7.00
N ALA A 266 21.46 -6.27 -6.40
CA ALA A 266 20.33 -7.17 -6.15
C ALA A 266 19.26 -6.52 -5.25
N ALA A 267 19.67 -5.83 -4.19
CA ALA A 267 18.78 -5.07 -3.32
C ALA A 267 18.01 -3.99 -4.08
N TYR A 268 18.69 -3.31 -5.01
CA TYR A 268 18.11 -2.24 -5.82
C TYR A 268 17.12 -2.78 -6.86
N VAL A 269 17.43 -3.89 -7.53
CA VAL A 269 16.50 -4.52 -8.48
C VAL A 269 15.20 -4.90 -7.78
N LEU A 270 15.27 -5.55 -6.62
CA LEU A 270 14.07 -5.87 -5.83
C LEU A 270 13.36 -4.59 -5.35
N HIS A 271 14.12 -3.57 -4.94
CA HIS A 271 13.55 -2.28 -4.51
C HIS A 271 12.74 -1.64 -5.63
N GLU A 272 13.27 -1.57 -6.85
CA GLU A 272 12.58 -1.00 -8.00
C GLU A 272 11.33 -1.78 -8.37
N VAL A 273 11.35 -3.12 -8.29
CA VAL A 273 10.16 -3.95 -8.49
C VAL A 273 9.08 -3.61 -7.47
N MET A 274 9.44 -3.53 -6.18
CA MET A 274 8.49 -3.14 -5.13
C MET A 274 7.98 -1.72 -5.33
N LEU A 275 8.82 -0.77 -5.76
CA LEU A 275 8.37 0.58 -6.13
C LEU A 275 7.39 0.56 -7.30
N GLN A 276 7.67 -0.21 -8.36
CA GLN A 276 6.78 -0.34 -9.51
C GLN A 276 5.43 -0.93 -9.10
N ILE A 277 5.42 -2.03 -8.34
CA ILE A 277 4.19 -2.62 -7.81
C ILE A 277 3.44 -1.59 -6.95
N ARG A 278 4.13 -0.88 -6.05
CA ARG A 278 3.54 0.17 -5.21
C ARG A 278 2.88 1.28 -6.03
N THR A 279 3.35 1.58 -7.24
CA THR A 279 2.75 2.64 -8.07
C THR A 279 1.31 2.37 -8.47
N VAL A 280 0.80 1.13 -8.38
CA VAL A 280 -0.63 0.85 -8.57
C VAL A 280 -1.50 1.56 -7.52
N ARG A 281 -0.92 2.12 -6.45
CA ARG A 281 -1.60 3.09 -5.58
C ARG A 281 -2.16 4.31 -6.34
N TYR A 282 -1.69 4.58 -7.55
CA TYR A 282 -2.26 5.55 -8.47
C TYR A 282 -3.13 4.81 -9.48
N ALA A 283 -4.42 5.18 -9.57
CA ALA A 283 -5.38 4.51 -10.43
C ALA A 283 -4.88 4.35 -11.89
N LYS A 284 -4.25 5.39 -12.44
CA LYS A 284 -3.69 5.42 -13.80
C LYS A 284 -2.54 4.44 -14.09
N GLN A 285 -1.99 3.79 -13.07
CA GLN A 285 -0.90 2.80 -13.21
C GLN A 285 -1.43 1.36 -13.22
N VAL A 286 -2.70 1.16 -12.91
CA VAL A 286 -3.34 -0.15 -13.01
C VAL A 286 -3.34 -0.62 -14.47
N GLY A 287 -3.00 -1.89 -14.69
CA GLY A 287 -2.82 -2.47 -16.02
C GLY A 287 -1.49 -2.13 -16.71
N LYS A 288 -0.75 -1.10 -16.25
CA LYS A 288 0.56 -0.72 -16.82
C LYS A 288 1.74 -1.44 -16.15
N VAL A 289 1.59 -1.82 -14.89
CA VAL A 289 2.62 -2.54 -14.13
C VAL A 289 2.46 -4.04 -14.35
N PRO A 290 3.49 -4.78 -14.81
CA PRO A 290 3.39 -6.21 -15.09
C PRO A 290 3.51 -7.04 -13.79
N ILE A 291 2.58 -6.84 -12.85
CA ILE A 291 2.62 -7.44 -11.50
C ILE A 291 2.77 -8.96 -11.56
N ARG A 292 2.00 -9.64 -12.41
CA ARG A 292 2.04 -11.11 -12.54
C ARG A 292 3.42 -11.61 -13.00
N GLU A 293 4.05 -10.90 -13.93
CA GLU A 293 5.40 -11.23 -14.40
C GLU A 293 6.42 -11.04 -13.27
N TYR A 294 6.34 -9.92 -12.53
CA TYR A 294 7.20 -9.69 -11.38
C TYR A 294 7.02 -10.77 -10.30
N CYS A 295 5.78 -11.13 -9.95
CA CYS A 295 5.53 -12.20 -9.00
C CYS A 295 6.12 -13.54 -9.45
N ALA A 296 6.07 -13.87 -10.74
CA ALA A 296 6.66 -15.09 -11.27
C ALA A 296 8.20 -15.07 -11.21
N VAL A 297 8.83 -13.94 -11.54
CA VAL A 297 10.30 -13.77 -11.46
C VAL A 297 10.83 -13.92 -10.03
N PHE A 298 10.07 -13.42 -9.06
CA PHE A 298 10.47 -13.39 -7.65
C PHE A 298 9.84 -14.52 -6.82
N GLU A 299 9.28 -15.54 -7.46
CA GLU A 299 8.85 -16.75 -6.78
C GLU A 299 10.06 -17.42 -6.07
N GLY A 300 9.97 -17.63 -4.76
CA GLY A 300 11.06 -18.20 -3.96
C GLY A 300 12.28 -17.29 -3.77
N VAL A 301 12.15 -15.97 -4.00
CA VAL A 301 13.22 -14.99 -3.82
C VAL A 301 13.89 -15.07 -2.45
N GLY A 302 13.13 -15.38 -1.40
CA GLY A 302 13.63 -15.50 -0.05
C GLY A 302 14.63 -16.65 0.11
N ASP A 303 14.33 -17.82 -0.44
CA ASP A 303 15.23 -18.98 -0.46
C ASP A 303 16.48 -18.72 -1.32
N ALA A 304 16.33 -18.00 -2.42
CA ALA A 304 17.44 -17.58 -3.26
C ALA A 304 18.40 -16.65 -2.50
N ILE A 305 17.86 -15.66 -1.77
CA ILE A 305 18.64 -14.76 -0.91
C ILE A 305 19.34 -15.53 0.21
N LEU A 306 18.65 -16.46 0.89
CA LEU A 306 19.25 -17.30 1.93
C LEU A 306 20.40 -18.14 1.37
N SER A 307 20.21 -18.73 0.20
CA SER A 307 21.21 -19.54 -0.49
C SER A 307 22.45 -18.73 -0.85
N ALA A 308 22.28 -17.50 -1.38
CA ALA A 308 23.40 -16.60 -1.65
C ALA A 308 24.10 -16.14 -0.36
N ALA A 309 23.34 -15.79 0.68
CA ALA A 309 23.86 -15.39 2.00
C ALA A 309 24.68 -16.51 2.68
N GLY A 310 24.31 -17.77 2.45
CA GLY A 310 24.99 -18.96 2.96
C GLY A 310 26.37 -19.21 2.34
N ARG A 311 26.66 -18.64 1.17
CA ARG A 311 27.94 -18.87 0.46
C ARG A 311 29.16 -18.32 1.23
N PRO A 312 30.36 -18.92 1.05
CA PRO A 312 31.63 -18.37 1.49
C PRO A 312 31.83 -16.91 1.04
N TRP A 313 32.51 -16.09 1.86
CA TRP A 313 32.57 -14.64 1.64
C TRP A 313 33.15 -14.26 0.27
N TRP A 314 34.16 -14.99 -0.21
CA TRP A 314 34.79 -14.78 -1.51
C TRP A 314 33.89 -15.10 -2.71
N SER A 315 32.82 -15.87 -2.51
CA SER A 315 31.89 -16.30 -3.58
C SER A 315 30.50 -15.67 -3.45
N ARG A 316 30.24 -14.96 -2.35
CA ARG A 316 28.92 -14.42 -2.03
C ARG A 316 28.52 -13.29 -2.95
N ASP A 317 29.43 -12.35 -3.23
CA ASP A 317 29.13 -11.23 -4.12
C ASP A 317 28.77 -11.72 -5.53
N ALA A 318 29.53 -12.69 -6.05
CA ALA A 318 29.21 -13.38 -7.30
C ALA A 318 27.87 -14.14 -7.26
N ALA A 319 27.48 -14.69 -6.10
CA ALA A 319 26.17 -15.34 -5.96
C ALA A 319 25.01 -14.34 -6.04
N PHE A 320 25.14 -13.15 -5.42
CA PHE A 320 24.15 -12.08 -5.59
C PHE A 320 24.16 -11.45 -6.99
N GLY A 321 25.32 -11.41 -7.65
CA GLY A 321 25.43 -11.06 -9.07
C GLY A 321 24.60 -12.00 -9.95
N ARG A 322 24.76 -13.31 -9.79
CA ARG A 322 23.97 -14.30 -10.54
C ARG A 322 22.46 -14.18 -10.31
N LEU A 323 22.02 -13.93 -9.06
CA LEU A 323 20.60 -13.68 -8.79
C LEU A 323 20.06 -12.49 -9.59
N THR A 324 20.86 -11.42 -9.68
CA THR A 324 20.49 -10.24 -10.47
C THR A 324 20.38 -10.59 -11.95
N ASP A 325 21.38 -11.29 -12.50
CA ASP A 325 21.40 -11.70 -13.90
C ASP A 325 20.20 -12.61 -14.22
N GLU A 326 19.87 -13.55 -13.34
CA GLU A 326 18.72 -14.46 -13.45
C GLU A 326 17.39 -13.68 -13.47
N TRP A 327 17.17 -12.74 -12.53
CA TRP A 327 15.93 -11.94 -12.50
C TRP A 327 15.75 -11.07 -13.76
N LEU A 328 16.84 -10.47 -14.24
CA LEU A 328 16.80 -9.61 -15.43
C LEU A 328 16.65 -10.44 -16.73
N ALA A 329 17.18 -11.66 -16.77
CA ALA A 329 17.02 -12.54 -17.94
C ALA A 329 15.58 -13.05 -18.11
N VAL A 330 14.84 -13.27 -17.01
CA VAL A 330 13.46 -13.79 -17.05
C VAL A 330 12.43 -12.70 -17.41
N SER A 331 12.68 -11.43 -17.06
CA SER A 331 11.74 -10.32 -17.30
C SER A 331 12.31 -9.24 -18.20
N PRO A 332 11.96 -9.25 -19.51
CA PRO A 332 12.31 -8.16 -20.43
C PRO A 332 11.78 -6.79 -19.97
N HIS A 333 10.61 -6.75 -19.33
CA HIS A 333 10.06 -5.51 -18.78
C HIS A 333 10.94 -4.96 -17.65
N LEU A 334 11.35 -5.81 -16.71
CA LEU A 334 12.25 -5.42 -15.64
C LEU A 334 13.61 -4.98 -16.18
N ALA A 335 14.21 -5.76 -17.07
CA ALA A 335 15.48 -5.40 -17.72
C ALA A 335 15.40 -4.04 -18.42
N THR A 336 14.32 -3.79 -19.17
CA THR A 336 14.07 -2.51 -19.85
C THR A 336 13.87 -1.36 -18.86
N HIS A 337 13.08 -1.57 -17.80
CA HIS A 337 12.86 -0.57 -16.75
C HIS A 337 14.18 -0.17 -16.08
N MET A 338 14.99 -1.17 -15.72
CA MET A 338 16.30 -0.96 -15.14
C MET A 338 17.22 -0.18 -16.11
N ALA A 339 17.30 -0.60 -17.38
CA ALA A 339 18.09 0.09 -18.40
C ALA A 339 17.68 1.57 -18.59
N LYS A 340 16.37 1.85 -18.65
CA LYS A 340 15.83 3.22 -18.78
C LYS A 340 16.22 4.10 -17.61
N ARG A 341 16.06 3.61 -16.38
CA ARG A 341 16.37 4.37 -15.16
C ARG A 341 17.85 4.69 -15.01
N TYR A 342 18.71 3.95 -15.69
CA TYR A 342 20.17 4.14 -15.73
C TYR A 342 20.69 4.75 -17.03
N ASN A 343 19.84 5.43 -17.81
CA ASN A 343 20.24 6.17 -19.01
C ASN A 343 20.78 5.31 -20.18
N PHE A 344 20.17 4.14 -20.42
CA PHE A 344 20.37 3.38 -21.65
C PHE A 344 19.17 3.48 -22.61
N GLY A 345 19.03 4.65 -23.25
CA GLY A 345 18.22 4.79 -24.47
C GLY A 345 16.74 5.14 -24.30
N THR A 346 16.16 5.53 -25.44
CA THR A 346 14.82 6.11 -25.62
C THR A 346 13.72 5.06 -25.38
N PRO A 347 12.63 5.42 -24.68
CA PRO A 347 11.58 4.45 -24.39
C PRO A 347 10.86 3.95 -25.64
N ALA A 348 10.59 2.63 -25.69
CA ALA A 348 9.59 2.05 -26.57
C ALA A 348 8.24 2.76 -26.38
N ALA A 349 7.55 3.05 -27.48
CA ALA A 349 6.24 3.67 -27.46
C ALA A 349 5.29 2.83 -26.59
N LEU A 350 4.57 3.50 -25.68
CA LEU A 350 3.47 2.86 -24.97
C LEU A 350 2.43 2.41 -26.01
N PRO A 351 1.76 1.26 -25.79
CA PRO A 351 0.64 0.88 -26.64
C PRO A 351 -0.39 2.02 -26.70
N ALA A 352 -1.07 2.14 -27.83
CA ALA A 352 -2.10 3.14 -28.06
C ALA A 352 -3.13 3.14 -26.93
N GLU A 353 -3.73 4.31 -26.66
CA GLU A 353 -4.74 4.47 -25.62
C GLU A 353 -5.84 3.41 -25.77
N PRO A 354 -6.13 2.65 -24.71
CA PRO A 354 -7.12 1.59 -24.80
C PRO A 354 -8.51 2.20 -24.95
N VAL A 355 -9.18 1.86 -26.06
CA VAL A 355 -10.61 2.11 -26.23
C VAL A 355 -11.37 1.30 -25.19
N LEU A 356 -12.36 1.91 -24.53
CA LEU A 356 -13.22 1.18 -23.59
C LEU A 356 -13.85 -0.03 -24.30
N PRO A 357 -13.71 -1.24 -23.74
CA PRO A 357 -14.27 -2.44 -24.35
C PRO A 357 -15.79 -2.46 -24.21
N ASP A 358 -16.47 -3.07 -25.18
CA ASP A 358 -17.93 -3.31 -25.11
C ASP A 358 -18.32 -4.21 -23.92
N ARG A 359 -17.37 -5.00 -23.40
CA ARG A 359 -17.55 -5.92 -22.28
C ARG A 359 -16.39 -5.80 -21.29
N GLY A 360 -16.71 -5.45 -20.05
CA GLY A 360 -15.75 -5.40 -18.95
C GLY A 360 -16.44 -5.23 -17.61
N VAL A 361 -15.72 -5.51 -16.54
CA VAL A 361 -16.17 -5.27 -15.16
C VAL A 361 -15.51 -4.00 -14.65
N LEU A 362 -16.30 -2.99 -14.29
CA LEU A 362 -15.79 -1.81 -13.62
C LEU A 362 -15.17 -2.20 -12.26
N THR A 363 -13.91 -1.81 -12.05
CA THR A 363 -13.16 -2.09 -10.82
C THR A 363 -12.84 -0.81 -10.04
N LEU A 364 -12.77 0.34 -10.70
CA LEU A 364 -12.53 1.63 -10.06
C LEU A 364 -13.09 2.76 -10.91
N ALA A 365 -13.71 3.72 -10.25
CA ALA A 365 -14.04 5.04 -10.81
C ALA A 365 -13.46 6.11 -9.87
N SER A 366 -12.70 7.04 -10.44
CA SER A 366 -12.09 8.16 -9.72
C SER A 366 -12.33 9.44 -10.49
N TRP A 367 -12.63 10.52 -9.79
CA TRP A 367 -12.77 11.85 -10.37
C TRP A 367 -12.04 12.89 -9.54
N THR A 368 -11.54 13.88 -10.26
CA THR A 368 -11.01 15.15 -9.79
C THR A 368 -11.52 16.25 -10.73
N ALA A 369 -11.42 17.52 -10.34
CA ALA A 369 -11.83 18.64 -11.19
C ALA A 369 -11.17 18.64 -12.59
N SER A 370 -9.98 18.06 -12.74
CA SER A 370 -9.23 18.02 -14.01
C SER A 370 -9.31 16.69 -14.76
N GLN A 371 -9.75 15.62 -14.11
CA GLN A 371 -9.49 14.26 -14.61
C GLN A 371 -10.47 13.24 -14.04
N ALA A 372 -10.94 12.31 -14.88
CA ALA A 372 -11.56 11.07 -14.45
C ALA A 372 -10.71 9.86 -14.87
N ILE A 373 -10.58 8.87 -13.98
CA ILE A 373 -9.88 7.61 -14.24
C ILE A 373 -10.84 6.46 -13.99
N VAL A 374 -10.90 5.55 -14.93
CA VAL A 374 -11.70 4.32 -14.86
C VAL A 374 -10.78 3.12 -15.00
N ASN A 375 -10.82 2.20 -14.05
CA ASN A 375 -10.18 0.89 -14.22
C ASN A 375 -11.23 -0.18 -14.43
N TYR A 376 -10.94 -1.12 -15.32
CA TYR A 376 -11.86 -2.19 -15.69
C TYR A 376 -11.09 -3.48 -15.94
N ALA A 377 -11.77 -4.61 -15.71
CA ALA A 377 -11.27 -5.94 -16.00
C ALA A 377 -11.93 -6.49 -17.27
N VAL A 378 -11.13 -7.00 -18.20
CA VAL A 378 -11.57 -7.63 -19.46
C VAL A 378 -11.16 -9.09 -19.45
N ASP A 379 -12.05 -9.96 -19.92
CA ASP A 379 -11.75 -11.37 -20.11
C ASP A 379 -11.11 -11.59 -21.49
N ASP A 380 -9.80 -11.83 -21.52
CA ASP A 380 -9.04 -12.22 -22.71
C ASP A 380 -8.53 -13.67 -22.64
N GLY A 381 -9.25 -14.53 -21.93
CA GLY A 381 -8.76 -15.83 -21.44
C GLY A 381 -8.14 -15.71 -20.04
N SER A 382 -7.91 -14.48 -19.59
CA SER A 382 -7.67 -14.12 -18.19
C SER A 382 -8.36 -12.79 -17.89
N TRP A 383 -8.85 -12.58 -16.66
CA TRP A 383 -9.37 -11.28 -16.26
C TRP A 383 -8.20 -10.30 -16.07
N ARG A 384 -7.90 -9.49 -17.10
CA ARG A 384 -6.83 -8.49 -17.10
C ARG A 384 -7.35 -7.10 -16.82
N LEU A 385 -6.55 -6.34 -16.08
CA LEU A 385 -6.85 -4.97 -15.69
C LEU A 385 -6.37 -3.97 -16.73
N TRP A 386 -7.18 -2.94 -16.93
CA TRP A 386 -6.88 -1.81 -17.78
C TRP A 386 -7.25 -0.52 -17.05
N SER A 387 -6.71 0.60 -17.54
CA SER A 387 -7.00 1.94 -17.05
C SER A 387 -7.26 2.85 -18.25
N ALA A 388 -8.38 3.57 -18.19
CA ALA A 388 -8.72 4.65 -19.11
C ALA A 388 -8.71 5.97 -18.35
N ASP A 389 -8.24 7.00 -19.03
CA ASP A 389 -8.04 8.34 -18.51
C ASP A 389 -8.86 9.32 -19.37
N PHE A 390 -9.60 10.20 -18.71
CA PHE A 390 -10.45 11.20 -19.33
C PHE A 390 -10.03 12.57 -18.79
N GLU A 391 -9.39 13.37 -19.64
CA GLU A 391 -9.05 14.74 -19.29
C GLU A 391 -10.30 15.64 -19.33
N GLN A 392 -10.43 16.51 -18.33
CA GLN A 392 -11.49 17.51 -18.24
C GLN A 392 -12.92 16.95 -18.44
N PRO A 393 -13.33 15.95 -17.64
CA PRO A 393 -14.66 15.38 -17.76
C PRO A 393 -15.72 16.46 -17.49
N GLN A 394 -16.65 16.66 -18.44
CA GLN A 394 -17.72 17.67 -18.29
C GLN A 394 -18.67 17.30 -17.14
N ARG A 395 -18.91 16.00 -16.96
CA ARG A 395 -19.73 15.46 -15.89
C ARG A 395 -19.31 14.02 -15.60
N MET A 396 -19.39 13.63 -14.34
CA MET A 396 -19.36 12.22 -13.96
C MET A 396 -20.51 11.96 -13.00
N VAL A 397 -21.27 10.91 -13.28
CA VAL A 397 -22.24 10.35 -12.34
C VAL A 397 -21.71 9.00 -11.88
N LEU A 398 -21.50 8.87 -10.58
CA LEU A 398 -21.13 7.62 -9.93
C LEU A 398 -22.33 7.14 -9.13
N GLU A 399 -22.94 6.06 -9.59
CA GLU A 399 -24.11 5.45 -8.93
C GLU A 399 -23.90 3.93 -8.84
N THR A 400 -23.81 3.41 -7.62
CA THR A 400 -23.87 1.97 -7.37
C THR A 400 -24.37 1.70 -5.96
N SER A 401 -25.34 0.80 -5.85
CA SER A 401 -25.57 0.05 -4.62
C SER A 401 -24.60 -1.12 -4.60
N ALA A 402 -23.93 -1.36 -3.48
CA ALA A 402 -23.00 -2.47 -3.37
C ALA A 402 -23.76 -3.79 -3.54
N PHE A 403 -23.40 -4.55 -4.58
CA PHE A 403 -23.87 -5.91 -4.86
C PHE A 403 -25.35 -6.14 -4.55
N GLY A 404 -26.25 -5.49 -5.28
CA GLY A 404 -27.56 -6.07 -5.52
C GLY A 404 -27.36 -7.44 -6.18
N ASP A 405 -27.62 -8.51 -5.43
CA ASP A 405 -27.69 -9.92 -5.83
C ASP A 405 -26.94 -10.27 -7.14
N VAL A 406 -25.67 -10.67 -7.02
CA VAL A 406 -24.74 -11.01 -8.13
C VAL A 406 -25.20 -12.24 -8.95
N SER A 407 -26.38 -12.76 -8.68
CA SER A 407 -26.88 -14.01 -9.25
C SER A 407 -27.34 -13.88 -10.71
N ARG A 408 -27.67 -12.70 -11.24
CA ARG A 408 -28.03 -12.53 -12.67
C ARG A 408 -27.73 -11.12 -13.17
N LEU A 409 -26.65 -10.97 -13.95
CA LEU A 409 -26.59 -9.88 -14.93
C LEU A 409 -27.70 -10.13 -15.97
N PRO A 410 -28.58 -9.16 -16.27
CA PRO A 410 -29.52 -9.29 -17.38
C PRO A 410 -28.72 -9.53 -18.66
N GLN A 411 -28.98 -10.65 -19.33
CA GLN A 411 -28.29 -10.99 -20.59
C GLN A 411 -28.60 -10.01 -21.73
N ASN A 412 -29.52 -9.06 -21.54
CA ASN A 412 -29.85 -8.02 -22.50
C ASN A 412 -30.36 -6.75 -21.77
N SER A 413 -29.45 -5.88 -21.32
CA SER A 413 -29.75 -4.45 -21.11
C SER A 413 -28.44 -3.68 -20.96
N GLY A 414 -28.25 -2.64 -21.77
CA GLY A 414 -27.13 -1.68 -21.66
C GLY A 414 -27.23 -0.77 -20.44
N ASP A 415 -27.53 -1.34 -19.26
CA ASP A 415 -27.61 -0.66 -17.98
C ASP A 415 -26.96 -1.56 -16.91
N ILE A 416 -25.62 -1.53 -16.87
CA ILE A 416 -24.83 -1.88 -15.68
C ILE A 416 -24.25 -0.55 -15.23
N GLY A 417 -24.63 -0.07 -14.03
CA GLY A 417 -24.08 1.11 -13.34
C GLY A 417 -23.71 2.25 -14.28
N LYS A 418 -24.65 3.14 -14.60
CA LYS A 418 -24.42 4.26 -15.52
C LYS A 418 -23.27 5.14 -15.03
N LEU A 419 -22.07 4.87 -15.53
CA LEU A 419 -21.01 5.84 -15.69
C LEU A 419 -21.35 6.59 -16.99
N ARG A 420 -22.21 7.62 -16.88
CA ARG A 420 -22.38 8.59 -17.97
C ARG A 420 -21.19 9.55 -17.87
N CYS A 421 -20.19 9.37 -18.74
CA CYS A 421 -19.24 10.43 -19.08
C CYS A 421 -19.90 11.39 -20.07
#